data_AF-A0A7Z9Z8L8-F1
#
_entry.id   AF-A0A7Z9Z8L8-F1
#
_cell.length_a   1.000
_cell.length_b   1.000
_cell.length_c   1.000
_cell.angle_alpha   90.00
_cell.angle_beta   90.00
_cell.angle_gamma   90.00
#
_symmetry.space_group_name_H-M   'P 1'
#
loop_
_entity.id
_entity.type
_entity.pdbx_description
1 polymer ?
#
loop_
_entity_poly.entity_id
_entity_poly.type
_entity_poly.pdbx_seq_one_letter_code
_entity_poly.pdbx_strand_id
1 'polypeptide(L)'
;MAFRILNNYEADVGLTNLYRNRTKLSKLEQQLSTGLRIVRAADDATDLFIADYLKQTHVGLQRGTQNAQYGLAAARIVDDALGKIYDILVKIKDKIVEAANAHTKDERIQAQQQINEYVRNIAQIVKQTEFDGRRLLAGDFYEVHFGSHKDQYLVINGDDAFGNALTISAKAASNASGAAVLGFNLTDIYGFDVLGLG
;
A
#
# COMPACT_ATOMS: atom_id res chain seq x y z
N MET A 1 -50.52 -8.71 -58.13
CA MET A 1 -49.86 -9.88 -58.75
C MET A 1 -49.47 -10.87 -57.66
N ALA A 2 -50.34 -11.80 -57.27
CA ALA A 2 -50.18 -12.56 -56.01
C ALA A 2 -50.29 -14.10 -56.15
N PHE A 3 -50.09 -14.68 -57.33
CA PHE A 3 -50.05 -16.15 -57.45
C PHE A 3 -48.98 -16.58 -58.46
N ARG A 4 -47.77 -16.84 -57.96
CA ARG A 4 -46.73 -17.63 -58.64
C ARG A 4 -46.66 -18.98 -57.93
N ILE A 5 -46.85 -20.09 -58.65
CA ILE A 5 -46.99 -21.44 -58.07
C ILE A 5 -45.62 -22.04 -57.68
N LEU A 6 -44.52 -21.45 -58.17
CA LEU A 6 -43.17 -21.97 -57.98
C LEU A 6 -42.46 -21.45 -56.72
N ASN A 7 -42.86 -20.27 -56.20
CA ASN A 7 -42.25 -19.67 -55.02
C ASN A 7 -43.35 -19.20 -54.05
N ASN A 8 -43.40 -19.79 -52.86
CA ASN A 8 -44.35 -19.42 -51.82
C ASN A 8 -43.81 -18.26 -50.98
N TYR A 9 -44.18 -17.03 -51.36
CA TYR A 9 -43.75 -15.80 -50.70
C TYR A 9 -44.19 -15.72 -49.22
N GLU A 10 -45.38 -16.19 -48.89
CA GLU A 10 -45.87 -16.21 -47.49
C GLU A 10 -45.05 -17.16 -46.61
N ALA A 11 -44.65 -18.31 -47.17
CA ALA A 11 -43.75 -19.23 -46.47
C ALA A 11 -42.35 -18.64 -46.27
N ASP A 12 -41.82 -17.91 -47.25
CA ASP A 12 -40.50 -17.25 -47.16
C ASP A 12 -40.48 -16.12 -46.11
N VAL A 13 -41.56 -15.33 -46.04
CA VAL A 13 -41.77 -14.32 -44.99
C VAL A 13 -41.88 -14.98 -43.61
N GLY A 14 -42.63 -16.09 -43.51
CA GLY A 14 -42.74 -16.90 -42.29
C GLY A 14 -41.38 -17.43 -41.81
N LEU A 15 -40.58 -17.98 -42.73
CA LEU A 15 -39.24 -18.50 -42.49
C LEU A 15 -38.26 -17.40 -42.06
N THR A 16 -38.31 -16.22 -42.69
CA THR A 16 -37.52 -15.05 -42.29
C THR A 16 -37.85 -14.60 -40.87
N ASN A 17 -39.13 -14.59 -40.49
CA ASN A 17 -39.56 -14.24 -39.14
C ASN A 17 -39.14 -15.31 -38.11
N LEU A 18 -39.20 -16.59 -38.46
CA LEU A 18 -38.65 -17.66 -37.62
C LEU A 18 -37.16 -17.50 -37.38
N TYR A 19 -36.37 -17.17 -38.42
CA TYR A 19 -34.93 -16.91 -38.25
C TYR A 19 -34.66 -15.69 -37.35
N ARG A 20 -35.41 -14.60 -37.50
CA ARG A 20 -35.32 -13.43 -36.60
C ARG A 20 -35.69 -13.77 -35.15
N ASN A 21 -36.68 -14.64 -34.94
CA ASN A 21 -37.06 -15.07 -33.59
C ASN A 21 -36.01 -16.00 -32.98
N ARG A 22 -35.43 -16.91 -33.78
CA ARG A 22 -34.36 -17.81 -33.33
C ARG A 22 -33.10 -17.05 -32.92
N THR A 23 -32.72 -16.00 -33.64
CA THR A 23 -31.57 -15.16 -33.26
C THR A 23 -31.83 -14.36 -31.98
N LYS A 24 -33.05 -13.81 -31.79
CA LYS A 24 -33.45 -13.16 -30.54
C LYS A 24 -33.46 -14.12 -29.36
N LEU A 25 -34.00 -15.34 -29.55
CA LEU A 25 -34.04 -16.37 -28.51
C LEU A 25 -32.63 -16.77 -28.09
N SER A 26 -31.73 -17.01 -29.05
CA SER A 26 -30.32 -17.33 -28.76
C SER A 26 -29.61 -16.23 -27.95
N LYS A 27 -29.93 -14.95 -28.22
CA LYS A 27 -29.42 -13.83 -27.41
C LYS A 27 -29.97 -13.86 -25.99
N LEU A 28 -31.28 -14.10 -25.81
CA LEU A 28 -31.91 -14.19 -24.50
C LEU A 28 -31.36 -15.37 -23.69
N GLU A 29 -31.14 -16.52 -24.32
CA GLU A 29 -30.49 -17.69 -23.70
C GLU A 29 -29.09 -17.33 -23.18
N GLN A 30 -28.31 -16.58 -23.94
CA GLN A 30 -26.98 -16.10 -23.52
C GLN A 30 -27.08 -15.12 -22.34
N GLN A 31 -28.03 -14.18 -22.37
CA GLN A 31 -28.25 -13.24 -21.27
C GLN A 31 -28.72 -13.95 -20.00
N LEU A 32 -29.61 -14.93 -20.11
CA LEU A 32 -30.08 -15.74 -18.97
C LEU A 32 -28.95 -16.60 -18.39
N SER A 33 -28.13 -17.24 -19.25
CA SER A 33 -27.03 -18.08 -18.79
C SER A 33 -25.90 -17.30 -18.14
N THR A 34 -25.69 -16.04 -18.52
CA THR A 34 -24.62 -15.19 -17.98
C THR A 34 -25.12 -14.26 -16.87
N GLY A 35 -26.42 -14.01 -16.80
CA GLY A 35 -27.01 -12.96 -15.97
C GLY A 35 -26.67 -11.53 -16.43
N LEU A 36 -25.98 -11.36 -17.57
CA LEU A 36 -25.54 -10.07 -18.07
C LEU A 36 -26.52 -9.54 -19.11
N ARG A 37 -26.90 -8.26 -18.98
CA ARG A 37 -27.72 -7.56 -19.98
C ARG A 37 -26.98 -7.39 -21.31
N ILE A 38 -25.67 -7.18 -21.27
CA ILE A 38 -24.83 -6.92 -22.45
C ILE A 38 -23.77 -8.02 -22.51
N VAL A 39 -23.83 -8.82 -23.56
CA VAL A 39 -22.95 -10.00 -23.75
C VAL A 39 -22.06 -9.83 -24.99
N ARG A 40 -22.45 -9.00 -25.96
CA ARG A 40 -21.74 -8.81 -27.22
C ARG A 40 -21.55 -7.33 -27.53
N ALA A 41 -20.36 -6.98 -28.03
CA ALA A 41 -20.05 -5.63 -28.51
C ALA A 41 -20.92 -5.21 -29.70
N ALA A 42 -21.49 -6.18 -30.41
CA ALA A 42 -22.37 -5.94 -31.56
C ALA A 42 -23.72 -5.31 -31.18
N ASP A 43 -24.15 -5.46 -29.92
CA ASP A 43 -25.44 -4.94 -29.45
C ASP A 43 -25.32 -3.57 -28.81
N ASP A 44 -24.26 -3.34 -28.03
CA ASP A 44 -23.91 -2.05 -27.44
C ASP A 44 -22.41 -2.02 -27.12
N ALA A 45 -21.62 -1.46 -28.04
CA ALA A 45 -20.16 -1.41 -27.88
C ALA A 45 -19.72 -0.45 -26.76
N THR A 46 -20.49 0.61 -26.52
CA THR A 46 -20.15 1.65 -25.55
C THR A 46 -20.44 1.17 -24.12
N ASP A 47 -21.63 0.61 -23.89
CA ASP A 47 -21.97 0.10 -22.56
C ASP A 47 -21.10 -1.12 -22.20
N LEU A 48 -20.75 -1.96 -23.19
CA LEU A 48 -19.80 -3.06 -22.95
C LEU A 48 -18.41 -2.54 -22.60
N PHE A 49 -17.92 -1.51 -23.30
CA PHE A 49 -16.63 -0.89 -22.99
C PHE A 49 -16.61 -0.30 -21.57
N ILE A 50 -17.66 0.39 -21.15
CA ILE A 50 -17.78 0.93 -19.78
C ILE A 50 -17.80 -0.22 -18.76
N ALA A 51 -18.54 -1.30 -19.03
CA ALA A 51 -18.59 -2.46 -18.14
C ALA A 51 -17.21 -3.13 -17.99
N ASP A 52 -16.47 -3.28 -19.09
CA ASP A 52 -15.11 -3.83 -19.06
C ASP A 52 -14.12 -2.90 -18.35
N TYR A 53 -14.23 -1.58 -18.56
CA TYR A 53 -13.43 -0.59 -17.85
C TYR A 53 -13.67 -0.63 -16.33
N LEU A 54 -14.93 -0.70 -15.91
CA LEU A 54 -15.30 -0.82 -14.50
C LEU A 54 -14.84 -2.15 -13.90
N LYS A 55 -14.91 -3.25 -14.67
CA LYS A 55 -14.39 -4.55 -14.25
C LYS A 55 -12.87 -4.53 -14.07
N GLN A 56 -12.13 -3.92 -14.98
CA GLN A 56 -10.68 -3.75 -14.86
C GLN A 56 -10.33 -2.88 -13.66
N THR A 57 -11.06 -1.77 -13.46
CA THR A 57 -10.90 -0.90 -12.29
C THR A 57 -11.18 -1.67 -11.00
N HIS A 58 -12.24 -2.49 -10.96
CA HIS A 58 -12.56 -3.31 -9.81
C HIS A 58 -11.44 -4.31 -9.47
N VAL A 59 -10.91 -5.01 -10.46
CA VAL A 59 -9.78 -5.94 -10.26
C VAL A 59 -8.54 -5.19 -9.78
N GLY A 60 -8.27 -4.00 -10.35
CA GLY A 60 -7.19 -3.13 -9.89
C GLY A 60 -7.34 -2.73 -8.42
N LEU A 61 -8.55 -2.31 -8.02
CA LEU A 61 -8.86 -1.96 -6.63
C LEU A 61 -8.76 -3.18 -5.69
N GLN A 62 -9.22 -4.37 -6.12
CA GLN A 62 -9.08 -5.60 -5.32
C GLN A 62 -7.61 -5.98 -5.09
N ARG A 63 -6.73 -5.78 -6.08
CA ARG A 63 -5.29 -5.96 -5.88
C ARG A 63 -4.72 -4.85 -5.00
N GLY A 64 -5.19 -3.62 -5.19
CA GLY A 64 -4.81 -2.48 -4.37
C GLY A 64 -5.12 -2.67 -2.88
N THR A 65 -6.27 -3.26 -2.53
CA THR A 65 -6.60 -3.56 -1.13
C THR A 65 -5.70 -4.64 -0.54
N GLN A 66 -5.35 -5.68 -1.30
CA GLN A 66 -4.38 -6.70 -0.87
C GLN A 66 -2.99 -6.08 -0.66
N ASN A 67 -2.55 -5.21 -1.57
CA ASN A 67 -1.29 -4.49 -1.45
C ASN A 67 -1.29 -3.59 -0.20
N ALA A 68 -2.38 -2.85 0.06
CA ALA A 68 -2.52 -2.05 1.28
C ALA A 68 -2.43 -2.90 2.56
N GLN A 69 -2.92 -4.14 2.55
CA GLN A 69 -2.74 -5.08 3.68
C GLN A 69 -1.27 -5.47 3.90
N TYR A 70 -0.48 -5.66 2.83
CA TYR A 70 0.96 -5.85 2.95
C TYR A 70 1.67 -4.60 3.48
N GLY A 71 1.26 -3.41 3.04
CA GLY A 71 1.74 -2.14 3.60
C GLY A 71 1.44 -2.01 5.10
N LEU A 72 0.25 -2.39 5.53
CA LEU A 72 -0.13 -2.40 6.94
C LEU A 72 0.70 -3.40 7.75
N ALA A 73 0.97 -4.59 7.20
CA ALA A 73 1.84 -5.58 7.85
C ALA A 73 3.26 -5.05 8.04
N ALA A 74 3.83 -4.43 7.00
CA ALA A 74 5.14 -3.77 7.08
C ALA A 74 5.16 -2.65 8.13
N ALA A 75 4.13 -1.80 8.15
CA ALA A 75 4.01 -0.71 9.12
C ALA A 75 3.92 -1.20 10.57
N ARG A 76 3.22 -2.32 10.83
CA ARG A 76 3.16 -2.93 12.17
C ARG A 76 4.51 -3.46 12.63
N ILE A 77 5.28 -4.07 11.74
CA ILE A 77 6.63 -4.54 12.04
C ILE A 77 7.54 -3.37 12.42
N VAL A 78 7.42 -2.25 11.70
CA VAL A 78 8.11 -0.99 12.03
C VAL A 78 7.69 -0.48 13.40
N ASP A 79 6.38 -0.42 13.69
CA ASP A 79 5.84 0.07 14.97
C ASP A 79 6.35 -0.78 16.15
N ASP A 80 6.30 -2.10 16.02
CA ASP A 80 6.82 -3.03 17.04
C ASP A 80 8.34 -2.85 17.25
N ALA A 81 9.10 -2.63 16.18
CA ALA A 81 10.53 -2.39 16.27
C ALA A 81 10.86 -1.03 16.93
N LEU A 82 10.10 0.03 16.59
CA LEU A 82 10.23 1.34 17.21
C LEU A 82 9.85 1.31 18.69
N GLY A 83 8.83 0.54 19.09
CA GLY A 83 8.48 0.30 20.49
C GLY A 83 9.65 -0.30 21.28
N LYS A 84 10.36 -1.29 20.71
CA LYS A 84 11.56 -1.86 21.34
C LYS A 84 12.70 -0.85 21.45
N ILE A 85 12.89 0.00 20.44
CA ILE A 85 13.90 1.07 20.48
C ILE A 85 13.55 2.07 21.58
N TYR A 86 12.28 2.45 21.71
CA TYR A 86 11.80 3.34 22.77
C TYR A 86 12.10 2.78 24.17
N ASP A 87 11.82 1.50 24.41
CA ASP A 87 12.11 0.86 25.70
C ASP A 87 13.62 0.87 26.03
N ILE A 88 14.48 0.73 25.03
CA ILE A 88 15.93 0.82 25.22
C ILE A 88 16.36 2.27 25.48
N LEU A 89 15.76 3.26 24.82
CA LEU A 89 16.04 4.68 25.06
C LEU A 89 15.68 5.09 26.50
N VAL A 90 14.58 4.57 27.05
CA VAL A 90 14.24 4.79 28.47
C VAL A 90 15.33 4.22 29.38
N LYS A 91 15.83 3.01 29.10
CA LYS A 91 16.94 2.41 29.86
C LYS A 91 18.24 3.20 29.75
N ILE A 92 18.55 3.76 28.57
CA ILE A 92 19.70 4.64 28.38
C ILE A 92 19.54 5.90 29.25
N LYS A 93 18.37 6.52 29.25
CA LYS A 93 18.07 7.68 30.11
C LYS A 93 18.30 7.35 31.59
N ASP A 94 17.78 6.23 32.07
CA ASP A 94 17.96 5.81 33.46
C ASP A 94 19.45 5.61 33.79
N LYS A 95 20.22 5.00 32.87
CA LYS A 95 21.67 4.84 33.04
C LYS A 95 22.46 6.13 32.97
N ILE A 96 22.02 7.13 32.20
CA ILE A 96 22.64 8.46 32.19
C ILE A 96 22.45 9.14 33.55
N VAL A 97 21.25 9.06 34.14
CA VAL A 97 20.98 9.60 35.48
C VAL A 97 21.80 8.88 36.54
N GLU A 98 21.94 7.55 36.44
CA GLU A 98 22.82 6.77 37.31
C GLU A 98 24.30 7.18 37.17
N ALA A 99 24.77 7.39 35.93
CA ALA A 99 26.12 7.85 35.65
C ALA A 99 26.39 9.27 36.18
N ALA A 100 25.39 10.15 36.15
CA ALA A 100 25.48 11.50 36.71
C ALA A 100 25.62 11.50 38.23
N ASN A 101 25.03 10.52 38.91
CA ASN A 101 25.13 10.36 40.37
C ASN A 101 26.36 9.54 40.83
N ALA A 102 27.14 8.98 39.91
CA ALA A 102 28.28 8.10 40.22
C ALA A 102 29.45 8.86 40.90
N HIS A 103 29.99 8.28 41.96
CA HIS A 103 30.98 8.93 42.83
C HIS A 103 32.42 8.64 42.37
N THR A 104 32.66 7.53 41.70
CA THR A 104 33.99 7.14 41.21
C THR A 104 34.13 7.23 39.69
N LYS A 105 35.37 7.35 39.20
CA LYS A 105 35.65 7.36 37.76
C LYS A 105 35.36 6.00 37.11
N ASP A 106 35.58 4.91 37.85
CA ASP A 106 35.35 3.55 37.37
C ASP A 106 33.85 3.25 37.19
N GLU A 107 32.99 3.72 38.10
CA GLU A 107 31.53 3.62 37.97
C GLU A 107 31.02 4.34 36.71
N ARG A 108 31.54 5.55 36.42
CA ARG A 108 31.19 6.28 35.19
C ARG A 108 31.63 5.54 33.92
N ILE A 109 32.81 4.90 33.95
CA ILE A 109 33.30 4.10 32.81
C ILE A 109 32.41 2.87 32.59
N GLN A 110 32.01 2.17 33.65
CA GLN A 110 31.11 1.01 33.53
C GLN A 110 29.72 1.40 33.03
N ALA A 111 29.16 2.51 33.51
CA ALA A 111 27.89 3.03 33.02
C ALA A 111 27.96 3.39 31.52
N GLN A 112 29.07 4.02 31.07
CA GLN A 112 29.28 4.30 29.66
C GLN A 112 29.38 3.04 28.80
N GLN A 113 30.03 1.98 29.30
CA GLN A 113 30.07 0.69 28.59
C GLN A 113 28.67 0.10 28.42
N GLN A 114 27.82 0.16 29.46
CA GLN A 114 26.44 -0.30 29.36
C GLN A 114 25.60 0.52 28.37
N ILE A 115 25.77 1.85 28.36
CA ILE A 115 25.13 2.73 27.37
C ILE A 115 25.57 2.35 25.95
N ASN A 116 26.85 2.08 25.72
CA ASN A 116 27.36 1.66 24.42
C ASN A 116 26.75 0.31 23.97
N GLU A 117 26.54 -0.63 24.89
CA GLU A 117 25.85 -1.91 24.59
C GLU A 117 24.38 -1.68 24.21
N TYR A 118 23.67 -0.78 24.88
CA TYR A 118 22.30 -0.41 24.50
C TYR A 118 22.23 0.25 23.13
N VAL A 119 23.18 1.12 22.79
CA VAL A 119 23.29 1.71 21.44
C VAL A 119 23.56 0.63 20.39
N ARG A 120 24.42 -0.36 20.68
CA ARG A 120 24.64 -1.51 19.78
C ARG A 120 23.36 -2.34 19.58
N ASN A 121 22.59 -2.54 20.64
CA ASN A 121 21.33 -3.27 20.57
C ASN A 121 20.32 -2.53 19.67
N ILE A 122 20.18 -1.21 19.82
CA ILE A 122 19.36 -0.38 18.91
C ILE A 122 19.84 -0.55 17.47
N ALA A 123 21.14 -0.42 17.21
CA ALA A 123 21.71 -0.60 15.87
C ALA A 123 21.44 -2.01 15.28
N GLN A 124 21.36 -3.04 16.13
CA GLN A 124 21.00 -4.38 15.71
C GLN A 124 19.52 -4.50 15.36
N ILE A 125 18.61 -3.95 16.17
CA ILE A 125 17.17 -3.92 15.88
C ILE A 125 16.93 -3.26 14.52
N VAL A 126 17.59 -2.14 14.26
CA VAL A 126 17.50 -1.42 12.98
C VAL A 126 17.93 -2.30 11.79
N LYS A 127 19.02 -3.04 11.94
CA LYS A 127 19.54 -3.92 10.88
C LYS A 127 18.72 -5.20 10.68
N GLN A 128 18.07 -5.70 11.72
CA GLN A 128 17.31 -6.96 11.71
C GLN A 128 15.82 -6.77 11.41
N THR A 129 15.31 -5.53 11.42
CA THR A 129 13.90 -5.26 11.09
C THR A 129 13.72 -5.31 9.56
N GLU A 130 13.24 -6.46 9.09
CA GLU A 130 13.01 -6.73 7.67
C GLU A 130 11.58 -7.19 7.39
N PHE A 131 11.10 -6.87 6.20
CA PHE A 131 9.87 -7.41 5.63
C PHE A 131 10.10 -7.68 4.16
N ASP A 132 9.74 -8.89 3.71
CA ASP A 132 9.93 -9.34 2.33
C ASP A 132 11.35 -9.12 1.79
N GLY A 133 12.36 -9.33 2.66
CA GLY A 133 13.78 -9.17 2.34
C GLY A 133 14.28 -7.72 2.22
N ARG A 134 13.45 -6.72 2.54
CA ARG A 134 13.84 -5.30 2.58
C ARG A 134 13.92 -4.80 4.02
N ARG A 135 14.93 -3.98 4.30
CA ARG A 135 15.18 -3.46 5.66
C ARG A 135 14.42 -2.16 5.88
N LEU A 136 13.28 -2.27 6.55
CA LEU A 136 12.33 -1.16 6.71
C LEU A 136 12.88 0.01 7.52
N LEU A 137 13.85 -0.22 8.40
CA LEU A 137 14.45 0.79 9.27
C LEU A 137 15.85 1.25 8.84
N ALA A 138 16.48 0.55 7.89
CA ALA A 138 17.86 0.81 7.49
C ALA A 138 17.98 1.66 6.20
N GLY A 139 16.89 2.34 5.81
CA GLY A 139 16.84 3.23 4.65
C GLY A 139 16.33 2.60 3.35
N ASP A 140 15.93 1.32 3.36
CA ASP A 140 15.33 0.73 2.16
C ASP A 140 13.90 1.27 1.94
N PHE A 141 13.58 1.54 0.68
CA PHE A 141 12.25 1.99 0.26
C PHE A 141 11.32 0.79 0.10
N TYR A 142 10.16 0.82 0.75
CA TYR A 142 9.06 -0.13 0.52
C TYR A 142 7.85 0.59 -0.07
N GLU A 143 7.58 0.32 -1.35
CA GLU A 143 6.48 0.96 -2.09
C GLU A 143 5.29 0.02 -2.23
N VAL A 144 4.10 0.54 -1.97
CA VAL A 144 2.84 -0.20 -2.01
C VAL A 144 1.87 0.49 -2.95
N HIS A 145 1.54 -0.17 -4.06
CA HIS A 145 0.54 0.32 -5.01
C HIS A 145 -0.87 -0.10 -4.56
N PHE A 146 -1.74 0.85 -4.25
CA PHE A 146 -3.08 0.55 -3.71
C PHE A 146 -4.22 0.89 -4.67
N GLY A 147 -3.90 1.33 -5.88
CA GLY A 147 -4.86 1.91 -6.80
C GLY A 147 -5.05 1.15 -8.12
N SER A 148 -6.04 1.55 -8.90
CA SER A 148 -6.22 1.05 -10.28
C SER A 148 -5.42 1.84 -11.31
N HIS A 149 -4.88 3.00 -10.93
CA HIS A 149 -4.13 3.90 -11.82
C HIS A 149 -2.65 3.95 -11.46
N LYS A 150 -1.81 4.27 -12.45
CA LYS A 150 -0.35 4.18 -12.32
C LYS A 150 0.24 4.96 -11.15
N ASP A 151 -0.37 6.05 -10.67
CA ASP A 151 0.28 6.98 -9.73
C ASP A 151 -0.21 6.87 -8.26
N GLN A 152 -0.80 5.74 -7.88
CA GLN A 152 -1.42 5.53 -6.56
C GLN A 152 -0.57 4.63 -5.67
N TYR A 153 0.44 5.22 -5.01
CA TYR A 153 1.40 4.51 -4.16
C TYR A 153 1.48 5.10 -2.74
N LEU A 154 1.73 4.22 -1.78
CA LEU A 154 2.18 4.53 -0.43
C LEU A 154 3.66 4.13 -0.34
N VAL A 155 4.51 5.05 0.10
CA VAL A 155 5.93 4.78 0.33
C VAL A 155 6.16 4.69 1.82
N ILE A 156 6.82 3.63 2.27
CA ILE A 156 7.28 3.42 3.64
C ILE A 156 8.80 3.50 3.59
N ASN A 157 9.37 4.54 4.20
CA ASN A 157 10.82 4.75 4.30
C ASN A 157 11.29 4.81 5.74
N GLY A 158 12.42 4.16 6.00
CA GLY A 158 13.13 4.21 7.28
C GLY A 158 14.20 5.31 7.38
N ASP A 159 14.56 5.99 6.28
CA ASP A 159 15.54 7.10 6.33
C ASP A 159 15.10 8.20 7.32
N ASP A 160 13.79 8.46 7.35
CA ASP A 160 13.15 9.40 8.28
C ASP A 160 13.13 8.89 9.75
N ALA A 161 13.41 7.61 10.02
CA ALA A 161 13.40 7.08 11.39
C ALA A 161 14.69 7.38 12.18
N PHE A 162 15.82 7.61 11.49
CA PHE A 162 17.11 7.97 12.11
C PHE A 162 17.62 9.36 11.69
N GLY A 163 17.00 9.97 10.67
CA GLY A 163 17.18 11.37 10.31
C GLY A 163 15.89 11.91 9.68
N ASN A 164 15.10 12.62 10.49
CA ASN A 164 13.90 13.38 10.11
C ASN A 164 12.56 12.63 10.00
N ALA A 165 12.06 12.19 11.16
CA ALA A 165 10.68 11.85 11.54
C ALA A 165 9.77 11.15 10.51
N LEU A 166 9.56 9.83 10.69
CA LEU A 166 8.38 9.04 10.27
C LEU A 166 7.41 9.80 9.34
N THR A 167 7.75 9.96 8.06
CA THR A 167 6.85 10.62 7.13
C THR A 167 5.87 9.60 6.56
N ILE A 168 4.63 9.58 7.07
CA ILE A 168 3.51 8.94 6.34
C ILE A 168 3.15 9.90 5.21
N SER A 169 3.90 9.84 4.10
CA SER A 169 3.62 10.65 2.92
C SER A 169 2.57 9.97 2.05
N ALA A 170 1.31 10.40 2.18
CA ALA A 170 0.28 10.11 1.19
C ALA A 170 0.45 11.06 -0.01
N LYS A 171 0.98 10.58 -1.14
CA LYS A 171 0.99 11.33 -2.41
C LYS A 171 -0.27 11.01 -3.21
N ALA A 172 -1.03 12.04 -3.59
CA ALA A 172 -2.27 11.89 -4.36
C ALA A 172 -2.07 11.72 -5.88
N ALA A 173 -0.87 11.99 -6.41
CA ALA A 173 -0.47 11.74 -7.81
C ALA A 173 1.03 12.06 -8.01
N SER A 174 1.62 11.53 -9.09
CA SER A 174 3.04 11.66 -9.48
C SER A 174 3.57 13.09 -9.62
N ASN A 175 2.70 14.10 -9.74
CA ASN A 175 3.08 15.50 -10.00
C ASN A 175 2.62 16.52 -8.92
N ALA A 176 2.14 16.08 -7.75
CA ALA A 176 1.77 17.02 -6.69
C ALA A 176 2.98 17.40 -5.83
N SER A 177 3.47 18.62 -5.99
CA SER A 177 4.51 19.26 -5.17
C SER A 177 3.94 19.65 -3.80
N GLY A 178 3.93 18.71 -2.85
CA GLY A 178 3.55 18.98 -1.47
C GLY A 178 2.99 17.74 -0.78
N ALA A 179 3.85 16.99 -0.10
CA ALA A 179 3.41 15.99 0.85
C ALA A 179 2.96 16.72 2.13
N ALA A 180 1.78 16.39 2.66
CA ALA A 180 1.40 16.80 4.00
C ALA A 180 2.25 15.99 4.99
N VAL A 181 3.32 16.61 5.51
CA VAL A 181 4.22 15.98 6.48
C VAL A 181 3.77 16.35 7.89
N LEU A 182 3.34 15.35 8.65
CA LEU A 182 3.12 15.46 10.10
C LEU A 182 4.39 14.97 10.81
N GLY A 183 5.31 15.88 11.12
CA GLY A 183 6.58 15.56 11.78
C GLY A 183 6.67 16.18 13.19
N PHE A 184 6.97 15.35 14.19
CA PHE A 184 7.46 15.80 15.50
C PHE A 184 8.99 15.77 15.46
N ASN A 185 9.64 16.89 15.78
CA ASN A 185 11.10 17.04 15.68
C ASN A 185 11.80 16.52 16.94
N LEU A 186 12.81 15.66 16.77
CA LEU A 186 13.60 15.06 17.86
C LEU A 186 14.70 16.00 18.39
N THR A 187 14.95 17.13 17.72
CA THR A 187 15.92 18.16 18.12
C THR A 187 15.56 18.85 19.44
N ASP A 188 14.33 18.72 19.91
CA ASP A 188 13.88 19.29 21.18
C ASP A 188 14.24 18.40 22.41
N ILE A 189 14.89 17.25 22.18
CA ILE A 189 15.23 16.25 23.22
C ILE A 189 16.74 16.27 23.59
N TYR A 190 17.52 17.25 23.13
CA TYR A 190 18.87 17.45 23.68
C TYR A 190 18.77 18.09 25.08
N GLY A 191 18.54 17.24 26.06
CA GLY A 191 18.67 17.57 27.48
C GLY A 191 20.11 17.92 27.82
N PHE A 192 20.25 19.08 28.44
CA PHE A 192 21.24 19.48 29.44
C PHE A 192 22.62 18.82 29.35
N ASP A 193 23.56 19.61 28.81
CA ASP A 193 24.97 19.70 29.21
C ASP A 193 26.02 19.32 28.12
N VAL A 194 26.54 20.35 27.45
CA VAL A 194 27.89 20.33 26.86
C VAL A 194 28.83 20.94 27.91
N LEU A 195 29.10 20.20 28.99
CA LEU A 195 30.19 20.54 29.88
C LEU A 195 31.48 20.20 29.12
N GLY A 196 32.09 21.24 28.56
CA GLY A 196 33.45 21.16 28.10
C GLY A 196 34.37 20.68 29.22
N LEU A 197 35.26 19.75 28.90
CA LEU A 197 36.55 19.55 29.55
C LEU A 197 37.38 18.66 28.62
N GLY A 198 38.38 19.27 27.97
CA GLY A 198 39.31 18.66 27.03
C GLY A 198 39.63 19.58 25.87
#